data_AF-A0A271LQJ4-F1
#
_entry.id   AF-A0A271LQJ4-F1
#
_cell.length_a   1.000
_cell.length_b   1.000
_cell.length_c   1.000
_cell.angle_alpha   90.00
_cell.angle_beta   90.00
_cell.angle_gamma   90.00
#
_symmetry.space_group_name_H-M   'P 1'
#
loop_
_entity.id
_entity.type
_entity.pdbx_description
1 polymer ?
#
loop_
_entity_poly.entity_id
_entity_poly.type
_entity_poly.pdbx_seq_one_letter_code
_entity_poly.pdbx_strand_id
1 'polypeptide(L)' 'MDEVLIHVAPVFIGDGIRLFIQNGMEPVRLEKTQVSEAGPITNMRFRLAGWGREFTKGYTKRRVL' A
#
# COMPACT_ATOMS: atom_id res chain seq x y z
N MET A 1 -2.38 10.06 -0.55
CA MET A 1 -1.79 9.01 -1.38
C MET A 1 -2.92 8.11 -1.84
N ASP A 2 -3.25 8.15 -3.12
CA ASP A 2 -4.31 7.41 -3.79
C ASP A 2 -3.77 6.21 -4.58
N GLU A 3 -2.48 6.23 -4.89
CA GLU A 3 -1.77 5.16 -5.60
C GLU A 3 -0.45 4.77 -4.93
N VAL A 4 -0.02 3.52 -5.13
CA VAL A 4 1.29 3.01 -4.70
C VAL A 4 1.94 2.20 -5.82
N LEU A 5 3.24 2.42 -6.02
CA LEU A 5 4.08 1.65 -6.93
C LEU A 5 5.01 0.76 -6.12
N ILE A 6 5.03 -0.54 -6.43
CA ILE A 6 5.88 -1.53 -5.78
C ILE A 6 6.78 -2.16 -6.84
N HIS A 7 8.09 -2.16 -6.58
CA HIS A 7 9.09 -2.82 -7.41
C HIS A 7 9.63 -4.03 -6.67
N VAL A 8 9.49 -5.22 -7.25
CA VAL A 8 9.97 -6.47 -6.67
C VAL A 8 11.19 -6.93 -7.44
N ALA A 9 12.32 -7.03 -6.74
CA ALA A 9 13.52 -7.69 -7.22
C ALA A 9 13.55 -9.14 -6.73
N PRO A 10 13.95 -10.12 -7.56
CA PRO A 10 13.99 -11.54 -7.20
C PRO A 10 15.28 -11.85 -6.41
N VAL A 11 15.43 -11.26 -5.24
CA VAL A 11 16.62 -11.42 -4.39
C VAL A 11 16.24 -11.86 -2.98
N PHE A 12 17.01 -12.78 -2.40
CA PHE A 12 16.89 -13.13 -1.00
C PHE A 12 17.65 -12.11 -0.16
N ILE A 13 16.92 -11.17 0.43
CA ILE A 13 17.46 -10.28 1.46
C ILE A 13 17.28 -11.03 2.78
N GLY A 14 18.36 -11.20 3.56
CA GLY A 14 18.32 -11.85 4.87
C GLY A 14 17.39 -11.12 5.85
N ASP A 15 17.95 -10.28 6.73
CA ASP A 15 17.17 -9.60 7.78
C ASP A 15 16.45 -8.32 7.29
N GLY A 16 15.85 -8.36 6.10
CA GLY A 16 15.30 -7.18 5.42
C GLY A 16 14.45 -6.23 6.29
N ILE A 17 14.42 -4.95 5.95
CA ILE A 17 13.67 -3.93 6.68
C ILE A 17 12.21 -3.91 6.17
N ARG A 18 11.24 -3.93 7.09
CA ARG A 18 9.81 -3.80 6.75
C ARG A 18 9.50 -2.42 6.18
N LEU A 19 8.78 -2.37 5.06
CA LEU A 19 8.33 -1.11 4.44
C LEU A 19 7.39 -0.30 5.34
N PHE A 20 6.55 -0.98 6.13
CA PHE A 20 5.67 -0.35 7.10
C PHE A 20 5.56 -1.22 8.36
N ILE A 21 5.42 -0.56 9.51
CA ILE A 21 5.05 -1.18 10.78
C ILE A 21 3.65 -0.66 11.10
N GLN A 22 2.68 -1.57 11.19
CA GLN A 22 1.29 -1.22 11.46
C GLN A 22 1.12 -0.96 12.96
N ASN A 23 0.97 0.30 13.35
CA ASN A 23 0.59 0.70 14.71
C ASN A 23 -0.91 1.03 14.75
N GLY A 24 -1.75 0.01 14.90
CA GLY A 24 -3.18 0.17 15.21
C GLY A 24 -4.10 0.69 14.10
N MET A 25 -3.62 0.82 12.85
CA MET A 25 -4.45 1.18 11.69
C MET A 25 -5.02 -0.07 11.03
N GLU A 26 -6.28 -0.05 10.59
CA GLU A 26 -6.85 -1.12 9.77
C GLU A 26 -6.10 -1.27 8.43
N PRO A 27 -5.97 -2.49 7.86
CA PRO A 27 -5.34 -2.69 6.57
C PRO A 27 -6.04 -1.89 5.46
N VAL A 28 -5.24 -1.14 4.68
CA VAL A 28 -5.75 -0.40 3.53
C VAL A 28 -5.96 -1.35 2.35
N ARG A 29 -7.15 -1.36 1.78
CA ARG A 29 -7.44 -2.17 0.58
C ARG A 29 -6.90 -1.50 -0.68
N LEU A 30 -6.15 -2.27 -1.46
CA LEU A 30 -5.54 -1.84 -2.71
C LEU A 30 -6.06 -2.68 -3.87
N GLU A 31 -6.38 -2.03 -4.97
CA GLU A 31 -6.70 -2.65 -6.26
C GLU A 31 -5.48 -2.54 -7.17
N LYS A 32 -5.07 -3.66 -7.75
CA LYS A 32 -3.97 -3.69 -8.71
C LYS A 32 -4.44 -3.12 -10.05
N THR A 33 -3.75 -2.10 -10.54
CA THR A 33 -4.10 -1.41 -11.79
C THR A 33 -3.17 -1.77 -12.92
N GLN A 34 -1.92 -2.14 -12.63
CA GLN A 34 -0.94 -2.49 -13.65
C GLN A 34 0.13 -3.46 -13.12
N VAL A 35 0.61 -4.32 -14.01
CA VAL A 35 1.85 -5.07 -13.85
C VAL A 35 2.69 -4.88 -15.11
N SER A 36 3.99 -4.62 -14.94
CA SER A 36 4.95 -4.63 -16.03
C SER A 36 6.28 -5.22 -15.56
N GLU A 37 7.11 -5.64 -16.52
CA GLU A 37 8.45 -6.14 -16.25
C GLU A 37 9.49 -5.14 -16.76
N ALA A 38 10.57 -4.97 -16.01
CA ALA A 38 11.75 -4.19 -16.38
C ALA A 38 13.00 -5.00 -16.06
N GLY A 39 13.44 -5.81 -17.03
CA GLY A 39 14.47 -6.81 -16.81
C GLY A 39 14.03 -7.80 -15.72
N PRO A 40 14.83 -8.01 -14.65
CA PRO A 40 14.46 -8.93 -13.57
C PRO A 40 13.41 -8.35 -12.61
N ILE A 41 13.05 -7.07 -12.74
CA ILE A 41 12.17 -6.39 -11.79
C ILE A 41 10.71 -6.51 -12.25
N THR A 42 9.82 -6.89 -11.33
CA THR A 42 8.37 -6.77 -11.52
C THR A 42 7.88 -5.46 -10.93
N ASN A 43 7.29 -4.62 -11.78
CA ASN A 43 6.65 -3.37 -11.40
C ASN A 43 5.16 -3.62 -11.21
N MET A 44 4.62 -3.21 -10.07
CA MET A 44 3.19 -3.29 -9.79
C MET A 44 2.66 -1.92 -9.37
N ARG A 45 1.58 -1.49 -10.02
CA ARG A 45 0.84 -0.29 -9.63
C ARG A 45 -0.46 -0.69 -8.96
N PHE A 46 -0.78 -0.01 -7.88
CA PHE A 46 -2.04 -0.16 -7.17
C PHE A 46 -2.67 1.20 -6.91
N ARG A 47 -4.00 1.19 -6.81
CA ARG A 47 -4.81 2.32 -6.33
C ARG A 47 -5.59 1.93 -5.08
N LEU A 48 -6.05 2.91 -4.31
CA LEU A 48 -6.99 2.65 -3.22
C LEU A 48 -8.29 2.04 -3.75
N ALA A 49 -8.66 0.88 -3.22
CA ALA A 49 -9.91 0.20 -3.53
C ALA A 49 -11.07 0.80 -2.70
N GLY A 50 -11.31 2.10 -2.80
CA GLY A 50 -12.34 2.81 -2.04
C GLY A 50 -12.21 2.69 -0.51
N TRP A 51 -13.09 3.37 0.22
CA TRP A 51 -13.17 3.22 1.69
C TRP A 51 -14.34 2.28 2.00
N GLY A 52 -14.06 1.09 2.54
CA GLY A 52 -15.10 0.30 3.19
C GLY A 52 -15.74 1.11 4.32
N ARG A 53 -17.05 0.95 4.54
CA ARG A 53 -17.86 1.77 5.48
C ARG A 53 -17.36 1.76 6.94
N GLU A 54 -16.40 0.91 7.29
CA GLU A 54 -15.72 0.88 8.59
C GLU A 54 -14.51 1.84 8.69
N PHE A 55 -13.83 2.13 7.58
CA PHE A 55 -12.61 2.96 7.58
C PHE A 55 -12.88 4.45 7.87
N THR A 56 -14.08 4.92 7.51
CA THR A 56 -14.56 6.29 7.81
C THR A 56 -14.71 6.58 9.30
N LYS A 57 -14.87 5.54 10.13
CA LYS A 57 -15.08 5.72 11.58
C LYS A 57 -13.80 6.17 12.30
N GLY A 58 -12.63 5.73 11.84
CA GLY A 58 -11.32 6.07 12.43
C GLY A 58 -10.75 7.43 11.99
N TYR A 59 -11.11 7.92 10.80
CA TYR A 59 -10.60 9.19 10.25
C TYR A 59 -11.37 10.44 10.73
N THR A 60 -12.52 10.26 11.39
CA THR A 60 -13.30 11.37 11.96
C THR A 60 -12.71 11.82 13.30
N LYS A 61 -11.45 12.28 13.30
CA LYS A 61 -10.91 13.06 14.42
C LYS A 61 -9.76 13.98 14.00
N ARG A 62 -10.08 14.99 13.19
CA ARG A 62 -9.58 16.38 13.26
C ARG A 62 -9.98 17.15 12.00
N ARG A 63 -11.20 17.68 12.01
CA ARG A 63 -11.45 19.02 11.48
C ARG A 63 -11.66 19.90 12.70
N VAL A 64 -10.63 20.65 13.08
CA VAL A 64 -10.77 21.86 13.88
C VAL A 64 -10.26 22.98 12.97
N LEU A 65 -11.08 24.02 12.90
CA LEU A 65 -10.92 25.25 12.13
C LEU A 65 -9.54 25.91 12.32
#